data_AF-A0A3C0RW15-F1
#
_entry.id   AF-A0A3C0RW15-F1
#
_cell.length_a   1.000
_cell.length_b   1.000
_cell.length_c   1.000
_cell.angle_alpha   90.00
_cell.angle_beta   90.00
_cell.angle_gamma   90.00
#
_symmetry.space_group_name_H-M   'P 1'
#
loop_
_entity.id
_entity.type
_entity.pdbx_description
1 polymer ?
#
loop_
_entity_poly.entity_id
_entity_poly.type
_entity_poly.pdbx_seq_one_letter_code
_entity_poly.pdbx_strand_id
1 'polypeptide(L)'
;SQSMLFYGVSQDKINLFLQANPYKGNNMEGLKQILTQKYVAFFENSGKQAFFEQRRTGVPVFDIGPSNANNNQIPKRWAYPKTEYSTNETYLKEALQRQFNGSDTQNDIIWLIK
;
A
#
# COMPACT_ATOMS: atom_id res chain seq x y z
N SER A 1 -4.65 -10.96 16.45
CA SER A 1 -5.85 -11.70 16.88
C SER A 1 -7.07 -10.80 16.97
N GLN A 2 -6.98 -9.58 17.55
CA GLN A 2 -8.13 -8.67 17.68
C GLN A 2 -8.85 -8.34 16.36
N SER A 3 -8.10 -8.20 15.26
CA SER A 3 -8.69 -8.01 13.92
C SER A 3 -9.59 -9.18 13.50
N MET A 4 -9.23 -10.42 13.81
CA MET A 4 -10.06 -11.59 13.47
C MET A 4 -11.35 -11.62 14.28
N LEU A 5 -11.30 -11.21 15.55
CA LEU A 5 -12.50 -11.02 16.38
C LEU A 5 -13.42 -9.93 15.83
N PHE A 6 -12.85 -8.82 15.32
CA PHE A 6 -13.62 -7.75 14.68
C PHE A 6 -14.45 -8.26 13.50
N TYR A 7 -13.95 -9.23 12.73
CA TYR A 7 -14.72 -9.88 11.64
C TYR A 7 -15.54 -11.11 12.09
N GLY A 8 -15.71 -11.32 13.39
CA GLY A 8 -16.55 -12.40 13.93
C GLY A 8 -15.94 -13.81 13.84
N VAL A 9 -14.62 -13.94 13.65
CA VAL A 9 -13.95 -15.24 13.72
C VAL A 9 -13.94 -15.73 15.17
N SER A 10 -14.38 -16.97 15.42
CA SER A 10 -14.42 -17.53 16.78
C SER A 10 -13.02 -17.69 17.39
N GLN A 11 -12.93 -17.58 18.72
CA GLN A 11 -11.67 -17.67 19.45
C GLN A 11 -10.93 -19.01 19.18
N ASP A 12 -11.65 -20.12 19.10
CA ASP A 12 -11.05 -21.43 18.81
C ASP A 12 -10.38 -21.47 17.42
N LYS A 13 -11.00 -20.87 16.41
CA LYS A 13 -10.40 -20.77 15.06
C LYS A 13 -9.18 -19.86 15.04
N ILE A 14 -9.20 -18.77 15.82
CA ILE A 14 -8.04 -17.89 15.98
C ILE A 14 -6.88 -18.65 16.61
N ASN A 15 -7.15 -19.42 17.67
CA ASN A 15 -6.12 -20.22 18.35
C ASN A 15 -5.50 -21.26 17.40
N LEU A 16 -6.33 -21.98 16.64
CA LEU A 16 -5.86 -22.93 15.63
C LEU A 16 -4.98 -22.27 14.56
N PHE A 17 -5.38 -21.09 14.07
CA PHE A 17 -4.60 -20.34 13.09
C PHE A 17 -3.24 -19.92 13.66
N LEU A 18 -3.20 -19.38 14.88
CA LEU A 18 -1.96 -18.93 15.51
C LEU A 18 -1.00 -20.09 15.81
N GLN A 19 -1.54 -21.25 16.21
CA GLN A 19 -0.75 -22.47 16.42
C GLN A 19 -0.12 -22.97 15.11
N ALA A 20 -0.88 -22.97 14.01
CA ALA A 20 -0.40 -23.36 12.70
C ALA A 20 0.58 -22.34 12.08
N ASN A 21 0.51 -21.07 12.49
CA ASN A 21 1.29 -19.96 11.93
C ASN A 21 2.07 -19.21 13.03
N PRO A 22 3.05 -19.83 13.68
CA PRO A 22 3.79 -19.20 14.76
C PRO A 22 4.57 -17.98 14.26
N TYR A 23 4.65 -16.95 15.11
CA TYR A 23 5.47 -15.77 14.85
C TYR A 23 6.94 -16.15 14.75
N LYS A 24 7.62 -15.66 13.71
CA LYS A 24 9.01 -16.02 13.40
C LYS A 24 10.06 -15.25 14.20
N GLY A 25 9.64 -14.41 15.15
CA GLY A 25 10.54 -13.66 16.04
C GLY A 25 10.90 -12.27 15.50
N ASN A 26 11.70 -11.52 16.26
CA ASN A 26 12.10 -10.15 15.91
C ASN A 26 13.17 -10.14 14.80
N ASN A 27 12.77 -10.53 13.60
CA ASN A 27 13.59 -10.58 12.40
C ASN A 27 12.74 -10.22 11.17
N MET A 28 13.33 -10.32 9.99
CA MET A 28 12.64 -9.92 8.76
C MET A 28 11.40 -10.76 8.43
N GLU A 29 11.43 -12.05 8.74
CA GLU A 29 10.27 -12.93 8.50
C GLU A 29 9.13 -12.61 9.47
N GLY A 30 9.45 -12.34 10.74
CA GLY A 30 8.46 -11.86 11.70
C GLY A 30 7.87 -10.51 11.29
N LEU A 31 8.70 -9.57 10.83
CA LEU A 31 8.20 -8.28 10.34
C LEU A 31 7.25 -8.47 9.15
N LYS A 32 7.59 -9.33 8.17
CA LYS A 32 6.70 -9.67 7.05
C LYS A 32 5.37 -10.25 7.52
N GLN A 33 5.37 -11.13 8.53
CA GLN A 33 4.13 -11.67 9.10
C GLN A 33 3.26 -10.56 9.70
N ILE A 34 3.85 -9.66 10.50
CA ILE A 34 3.13 -8.54 11.11
C ILE A 34 2.52 -7.63 10.03
N LEU A 35 3.32 -7.24 9.04
CA LEU A 35 2.86 -6.37 7.95
C LEU A 35 1.77 -7.03 7.09
N THR A 36 1.89 -8.33 6.81
CA THR A 36 0.86 -9.09 6.09
C THR A 36 -0.44 -9.17 6.89
N GLN A 37 -0.36 -9.47 8.18
CA GLN A 37 -1.55 -9.50 9.05
C GLN A 37 -2.18 -8.11 9.20
N LYS A 38 -1.38 -7.05 9.23
CA LYS A 38 -1.88 -5.66 9.20
C LYS A 38 -2.62 -5.36 7.89
N TYR A 39 -2.10 -5.80 6.75
CA TYR A 39 -2.78 -5.66 5.46
C TYR A 39 -4.14 -6.36 5.45
N VAL A 40 -4.20 -7.63 5.90
CA VAL A 40 -5.48 -8.37 5.99
C VAL A 40 -6.46 -7.67 6.93
N ALA A 41 -5.97 -7.15 8.06
CA ALA A 41 -6.79 -6.46 9.05
C ALA A 41 -7.45 -5.17 8.54
N PHE A 42 -6.99 -4.58 7.43
CA PHE A 42 -7.54 -3.35 6.87
C PHE A 42 -8.71 -3.55 5.90
N PHE A 43 -9.01 -4.80 5.55
CA PHE A 43 -10.03 -5.15 4.57
C PHE A 43 -11.41 -4.56 4.96
N GLU A 44 -12.01 -3.74 4.10
CA GLU A 44 -13.34 -3.16 4.33
C GLU A 44 -13.50 -2.30 5.61
N ASN A 45 -12.42 -1.88 6.27
CA ASN A 45 -12.51 -1.03 7.47
C ASN A 45 -11.54 0.16 7.53
N SER A 46 -10.53 0.20 6.64
CA SER A 46 -9.47 1.22 6.70
C SER A 46 -9.24 1.95 5.38
N GLY A 47 -10.22 1.91 4.47
CA GLY A 47 -10.16 2.61 3.17
C GLY A 47 -8.87 2.31 2.40
N LYS A 48 -8.10 3.36 2.07
CA LYS A 48 -6.85 3.24 1.28
C LYS A 48 -5.61 2.93 2.12
N GLN A 49 -5.73 2.72 3.44
CA GLN A 49 -4.57 2.48 4.31
C GLN A 49 -3.77 1.23 3.91
N ALA A 50 -4.44 0.16 3.46
CA ALA A 50 -3.78 -1.03 2.94
C ALA A 50 -2.85 -0.70 1.77
N PHE A 51 -3.30 0.13 0.83
CA PHE A 51 -2.48 0.59 -0.29
C PHE A 51 -1.35 1.52 0.16
N PHE A 52 -1.57 2.35 1.18
CA PHE A 52 -0.56 3.28 1.68
C PHE A 52 0.59 2.54 2.39
N GLU A 53 0.25 1.58 3.24
CA GLU A 53 1.24 0.73 3.92
C GLU A 53 1.97 -0.18 2.95
N GLN A 54 1.27 -0.73 1.94
CA GLN A 54 1.93 -1.55 0.93
C GLN A 54 2.96 -0.74 0.13
N ARG A 55 2.67 0.52 -0.22
CA ARG A 55 3.65 1.40 -0.88
C ARG A 55 4.85 1.73 0.01
N ARG A 56 4.63 1.90 1.32
CA ARG A 56 5.69 2.22 2.31
C ARG A 56 6.57 1.02 2.64
N THR A 57 6.01 -0.19 2.66
CA THR A 57 6.70 -1.39 3.18
C THR A 57 7.01 -2.43 2.13
N GLY A 58 6.36 -2.38 0.98
CA GLY A 58 6.42 -3.43 -0.06
C GLY A 58 5.67 -4.72 0.31
N VAL A 59 4.97 -4.75 1.45
CA VAL A 59 4.28 -5.96 1.94
C VAL A 59 2.75 -5.75 1.95
N PRO A 60 1.95 -6.71 1.44
CA PRO A 60 2.41 -7.90 0.70
C PRO A 60 3.01 -7.51 -0.66
N VAL A 61 3.82 -8.42 -1.20
CA VAL A 61 4.24 -8.35 -2.60
C VAL A 61 3.03 -8.70 -3.44
N PHE A 62 2.56 -7.76 -4.25
CA PHE A 62 1.41 -7.99 -5.12
C PHE A 62 1.85 -8.71 -6.40
N ASP A 63 1.06 -9.71 -6.78
CA ASP A 63 1.14 -10.29 -8.12
C ASP A 63 0.59 -9.29 -9.13
N ILE A 64 1.24 -9.22 -10.30
CA ILE A 64 0.87 -8.31 -11.37
C ILE A 64 0.23 -9.11 -12.49
N GLY A 65 -1.04 -8.82 -12.76
CA GLY A 65 -1.78 -9.51 -13.82
C GLY A 65 -1.21 -9.24 -15.21
N PRO A 66 -1.41 -10.18 -16.17
CA PRO A 66 -0.82 -10.10 -17.50
C PRO A 66 -1.32 -8.90 -18.34
N SER A 67 -2.48 -8.33 -17.99
CA SER A 67 -3.08 -7.19 -18.68
C SER A 67 -2.72 -5.83 -18.06
N ASN A 68 -1.60 -5.74 -17.32
CA ASN A 68 -1.17 -4.49 -16.71
C ASN A 68 -0.68 -3.49 -17.78
N ALA A 69 -1.44 -2.41 -17.98
CA ALA A 69 -1.08 -1.31 -18.89
C ALA A 69 -0.14 -0.27 -18.25
N ASN A 70 0.64 -0.64 -17.23
CA ASN A 70 1.54 0.21 -16.46
C ASN A 70 2.94 -0.40 -16.35
N ASN A 71 3.43 -1.05 -17.41
CA ASN A 71 4.77 -1.65 -17.48
C ASN A 71 5.09 -2.62 -16.32
N ASN A 72 4.09 -3.39 -15.89
CA ASN A 72 4.18 -4.24 -14.71
C ASN A 72 4.61 -3.50 -13.44
N GLN A 73 4.10 -2.29 -13.24
CA GLN A 73 4.34 -1.51 -12.04
C GLN A 73 3.05 -1.29 -11.25
N ILE A 74 3.18 -1.28 -9.92
CA ILE A 74 2.13 -0.84 -9.00
C ILE A 74 2.27 0.68 -8.81
N PRO A 75 1.20 1.47 -9.04
CA PRO A 75 1.23 2.91 -8.86
C PRO A 75 1.76 3.34 -7.49
N LYS A 76 2.58 4.39 -7.48
CA LYS A 76 3.16 4.99 -6.28
C LYS A 76 2.42 6.27 -5.87
N ARG A 77 1.64 6.88 -6.77
CA ARG A 77 0.77 8.02 -6.50
C ARG A 77 -0.32 8.14 -7.56
N TRP A 78 -1.16 9.17 -7.42
CA TRP A 78 -2.04 9.64 -8.48
C TRP A 78 -1.38 10.85 -9.17
N ALA A 79 -1.51 10.93 -10.50
CA ALA A 79 -1.19 12.13 -11.25
C ALA A 79 -2.13 13.29 -10.88
N TYR A 80 -1.74 14.53 -11.15
CA TYR A 80 -2.62 15.66 -10.88
C TYR A 80 -3.87 15.61 -11.78
N PRO A 81 -5.03 16.12 -11.31
CA PRO A 81 -6.22 16.24 -12.15
C PRO A 81 -5.93 17.07 -13.41
N LYS A 82 -6.49 16.66 -14.54
CA LYS A 82 -6.29 17.36 -15.82
C LYS A 82 -6.70 18.85 -15.79
N THR A 83 -7.66 19.21 -14.94
CA THR A 83 -8.13 20.59 -14.78
C THR A 83 -7.02 21.54 -14.31
N GLU A 84 -6.08 21.07 -13.47
CA GLU A 84 -4.95 21.88 -12.98
C GLU A 84 -4.07 22.38 -14.12
N TYR A 85 -3.96 21.63 -15.22
CA TYR A 85 -3.19 22.04 -16.39
C TYR A 85 -3.82 23.23 -17.13
N SER A 86 -5.13 23.45 -16.99
CA SER A 86 -5.84 24.58 -17.61
C SER A 86 -6.09 25.74 -16.66
N THR A 87 -6.25 25.48 -15.36
CA THR A 87 -6.67 26.50 -14.39
C THR A 87 -5.54 26.98 -13.50
N ASN A 88 -4.43 26.23 -13.42
CA ASN A 88 -3.39 26.43 -12.42
C ASN A 88 -1.99 26.02 -12.92
N GLU A 89 -1.74 26.20 -14.22
CA GLU A 89 -0.59 25.61 -14.91
C GLU A 89 0.77 25.99 -14.28
N THR A 90 0.94 27.26 -13.89
CA THR A 90 2.19 27.77 -13.30
C THR A 90 2.54 27.03 -12.01
N TYR A 91 1.62 26.99 -11.03
CA TYR A 91 1.89 26.35 -9.73
C TYR A 91 1.96 24.83 -9.86
N LEU A 92 1.23 24.23 -10.81
CA LEU A 92 1.35 22.83 -11.14
C LEU A 92 2.77 22.50 -11.61
N LYS A 93 3.30 23.22 -12.62
CA LYS A 93 4.65 22.99 -13.15
C LYS A 93 5.73 23.16 -12.08
N GLU A 94 5.60 24.17 -11.22
CA GLU A 94 6.52 24.35 -10.09
C GLU A 94 6.49 23.17 -9.11
N ALA A 95 5.29 22.65 -8.78
CA ALA A 95 5.16 21.50 -7.89
C ALA A 95 5.75 20.22 -8.51
N LEU A 96 5.51 19.98 -9.80
CA LEU A 96 6.07 18.86 -10.55
C LEU A 96 7.60 18.95 -10.63
N GLN A 97 8.15 20.13 -10.89
CA GLN A 97 9.60 20.33 -10.94
C GLN A 97 10.25 20.03 -9.58
N ARG A 98 9.68 20.55 -8.49
CA ARG A 98 10.23 20.36 -7.13
C ARG A 98 10.18 18.90 -6.66
N GLN A 99 9.13 18.16 -7.01
CA GLN A 99 8.89 16.83 -6.43
C GLN A 99 9.31 15.68 -7.35
N PHE A 100 9.17 15.85 -8.67
CA PHE A 100 9.21 14.77 -9.64
C PHE A 100 10.05 15.11 -10.89
N ASN A 101 10.88 16.15 -10.82
CA ASN A 101 11.71 16.62 -11.94
C ASN A 101 10.90 16.89 -13.22
N GLY A 102 9.70 17.46 -13.05
CA GLY A 102 8.78 17.82 -14.13
C GLY A 102 7.86 16.68 -14.61
N SER A 103 8.04 15.45 -14.11
CA SER A 103 7.19 14.30 -14.43
C SER A 103 5.85 14.35 -13.69
N ASP A 104 4.76 13.97 -14.36
CA ASP A 104 3.45 13.74 -13.73
C ASP A 104 2.88 12.35 -14.03
N THR A 105 3.49 11.31 -13.47
CA THR A 105 3.05 9.93 -13.65
C THR A 105 2.58 9.30 -12.35
N GLN A 106 1.74 8.27 -12.47
CA GLN A 106 1.32 7.46 -11.33
C GLN A 106 2.46 6.67 -10.67
N ASN A 107 3.64 6.61 -11.29
CA ASN A 107 4.80 5.86 -10.80
C ASN A 107 5.86 6.75 -10.14
N ASP A 108 5.73 8.08 -10.17
CA ASP A 108 6.71 8.95 -9.51
C ASP A 108 6.71 8.73 -7.99
N ILE A 109 7.90 8.70 -7.39
CA ILE A 109 8.10 8.38 -5.97
C ILE A 109 7.90 9.64 -5.13
N ILE A 110 6.88 9.62 -4.26
CA ILE A 110 6.61 10.70 -3.30
C ILE A 110 7.59 10.65 -2.11
N TRP A 111 7.83 11.79 -1.48
CA TRP A 111 8.79 11.93 -0.37
C TRP A 111 8.57 10.92 0.77
N LEU A 112 7.32 10.56 1.06
CA LEU A 112 6.95 9.65 2.15
C LEU A 112 7.43 8.20 1.95
N ILE A 113 7.74 7.82 0.71
CA ILE A 113 8.15 6.45 0.34
C ILE A 113 9.46 6.43 -0.46
N LYS A 114 10.25 7.50 -0.38
CA LYS A 114 11.63 7.54 -0.89
C LYS A 114 12.57 6.74 -0.01
#